data_AF-A0A0C5WL07-F1
#
_entry.id   AF-A0A0C5WL07-F1
#
_cell.length_a   1.000
_cell.length_b   1.000
_cell.length_c   1.000
_cell.angle_alpha   90.00
_cell.angle_beta   90.00
_cell.angle_gamma   90.00
#
_symmetry.space_group_name_H-M   'P 1'
#
loop_
_entity.id
_entity.type
_entity.pdbx_description
1 polymer ?
#
loop_
_entity_poly.entity_id
_entity_poly.type
_entity_poly.pdbx_seq_one_letter_code
_entity_poly.pdbx_strand_id
1 'polypeptide(L)'
;MAKSLCKYRRVEIADQFSTISRMVSTANYMCSSCARVASEKGYLCKPSALKRPTDMAHVVKPSLTSVETATVSKLPKAASLPRGAVQAAALATELDTPALVVAAHPAVAASRKEAKKNAKQLKKLKKLAKKQKKQIKKAMKAIRRYQKVLEKAQASS
;
A
#
# COMPACT_ATOMS: atom_id res chain seq x y z
N MET A 1 14.57 17.63 -29.13
CA MET A 1 15.00 18.67 -28.17
C MET A 1 14.67 18.22 -26.74
N ALA A 2 15.42 18.63 -25.72
CA ALA A 2 15.21 18.17 -24.34
C ALA A 2 14.29 19.12 -23.55
N LYS A 3 13.16 18.59 -23.08
CA LYS A 3 12.18 19.29 -22.25
C LYS A 3 12.71 19.55 -20.83
N SER A 4 12.26 20.64 -20.20
CA SER A 4 12.92 21.32 -19.07
C SER A 4 13.35 20.40 -17.94
N LEU A 5 12.43 19.59 -17.40
CA LEU A 5 12.68 18.78 -16.21
C LEU A 5 13.73 17.68 -16.45
N CYS A 6 14.00 17.27 -17.68
CA CYS A 6 15.11 16.39 -18.02
C CYS A 6 16.44 17.11 -18.30
N LYS A 7 16.46 18.44 -18.45
CA LYS A 7 17.66 19.23 -18.75
C LYS A 7 18.35 19.77 -17.49
N TYR A 8 17.61 20.03 -16.40
CA TYR A 8 18.16 20.70 -15.21
C TYR A 8 19.39 20.00 -14.60
N ARG A 9 20.45 20.78 -14.32
CA ARG A 9 21.62 20.37 -13.52
C ARG A 9 21.31 20.38 -12.02
N ARG A 10 22.20 19.78 -11.21
CA ARG A 10 22.02 19.67 -9.75
C ARG A 10 21.92 21.01 -9.02
N VAL A 11 22.55 22.06 -9.55
CA VAL A 11 22.49 23.43 -8.99
C VAL A 11 21.11 24.07 -9.23
N GLU A 12 20.67 24.12 -10.50
CA GLU A 12 19.37 24.65 -10.92
C GLU A 12 18.16 23.98 -10.21
N ILE A 13 18.31 22.73 -9.78
CA ILE A 13 17.28 21.98 -9.04
C ILE A 13 17.04 22.56 -7.63
N ALA A 14 18.03 23.20 -7.00
CA ALA A 14 17.84 23.88 -5.73
C ALA A 14 17.01 25.17 -5.91
N ASP A 15 17.40 26.00 -6.88
CA ASP A 15 16.78 27.30 -7.14
C ASP A 15 15.33 27.15 -7.62
N GLN A 16 15.06 26.16 -8.47
CA GLN A 16 13.72 25.89 -9.03
C GLN A 16 12.97 24.76 -8.30
N PHE A 17 13.35 24.43 -7.06
CA PHE A 17 12.78 23.30 -6.31
C PHE A 17 11.25 23.39 -6.14
N SER A 18 10.70 24.59 -5.93
CA SER A 18 9.25 24.83 -5.81
C SER A 18 8.50 24.46 -7.10
N THR A 19 8.98 24.95 -8.24
CA THR A 19 8.46 24.65 -9.58
C THR A 19 8.57 23.16 -9.90
N ILE A 20 9.72 22.55 -9.62
CA ILE A 20 9.95 21.11 -9.78
C ILE A 20 8.99 20.30 -8.90
N SER A 21 8.78 20.70 -7.64
CA SER A 21 7.83 20.04 -6.74
C SER A 21 6.40 20.09 -7.27
N ARG A 22 5.99 21.19 -7.93
CA ARG A 22 4.68 21.27 -8.60
C ARG A 22 4.59 20.31 -9.80
N MET A 23 5.63 20.24 -10.64
CA MET A 23 5.69 19.33 -11.81
C MET A 23 5.74 17.85 -11.42
N VAL A 24 6.27 17.51 -10.25
CA VAL A 24 6.39 16.12 -9.75
C VAL A 24 5.21 15.71 -8.85
N SER A 25 4.39 16.67 -8.39
CA SER A 25 3.28 16.45 -7.43
C SER A 25 2.28 15.36 -7.83
N THR A 26 2.04 15.18 -9.13
CA THR A 26 1.25 14.07 -9.68
C THR A 26 2.13 13.22 -10.59
N ALA A 27 2.33 11.96 -10.23
CA ALA A 27 3.23 11.04 -10.95
C ALA A 27 2.49 10.30 -12.08
N ASN A 28 2.29 10.95 -13.22
CA ASN A 28 1.63 10.35 -14.39
C ASN A 28 2.62 9.78 -15.42
N TYR A 29 3.83 10.35 -15.53
CA TYR A 29 4.83 9.97 -16.51
C TYR A 29 6.22 9.83 -15.89
N MET A 30 7.01 8.88 -16.39
CA MET A 30 8.42 8.69 -16.00
C MET A 30 9.30 8.64 -17.25
N CYS A 31 10.51 9.22 -17.18
CA CYS A 31 11.44 9.23 -18.30
C CYS A 31 12.29 7.95 -18.36
N SER A 32 12.26 7.25 -19.49
CA SER A 32 12.97 5.98 -19.66
C SER A 32 14.50 6.07 -19.66
N SER A 33 15.09 7.24 -19.90
CA SER A 33 16.55 7.43 -19.95
C SER A 33 17.18 8.06 -18.70
N CYS A 34 16.41 8.78 -17.88
CA CYS A 34 16.95 9.48 -16.70
C CYS A 34 16.10 9.35 -15.43
N ALA A 35 15.08 8.48 -15.43
CA ALA A 35 14.20 8.15 -14.32
C ALA A 35 13.46 9.34 -13.64
N ARG A 36 13.54 10.56 -14.18
CA ARG A 36 12.77 11.71 -13.69
C ARG A 36 11.28 11.54 -14.00
N VAL A 37 10.44 11.95 -13.07
CA VAL A 37 8.97 11.81 -13.09
C VAL A 37 8.32 13.17 -13.32
N ALA A 38 7.14 13.21 -13.95
CA ALA A 38 6.35 14.43 -14.11
C ALA A 38 4.83 14.17 -14.23
N SER A 39 4.04 15.22 -14.02
CA SER A 39 2.60 15.29 -14.29
C SER A 39 2.26 15.15 -15.77
N GLU A 40 3.18 15.58 -16.65
CA GLU A 40 2.93 15.71 -18.09
C GLU A 40 4.08 15.22 -18.97
N LYS A 41 3.72 14.75 -20.17
CA LYS A 41 4.63 14.48 -21.30
C LYS A 41 5.39 15.74 -21.76
N GLY A 42 4.95 16.93 -21.33
CA GLY A 42 5.54 18.23 -21.66
C GLY A 42 6.94 18.46 -21.07
N TYR A 43 7.28 17.80 -19.95
CA TYR A 43 8.49 18.09 -19.18
C TYR A 43 9.65 17.09 -19.37
N LEU A 44 9.39 15.94 -20.00
CA LEU A 44 10.34 14.82 -20.07
C LEU A 44 10.92 14.63 -21.48
N CYS A 45 12.19 14.22 -21.59
CA CYS A 45 12.86 14.00 -22.88
C CYS A 45 12.49 12.68 -23.58
N LYS A 46 12.16 11.63 -22.82
CA LYS A 46 11.60 10.36 -23.30
C LYS A 46 10.47 9.89 -22.35
N PRO A 47 9.26 10.49 -22.41
CA PRO A 47 8.17 10.15 -21.49
C PRO A 47 7.60 8.75 -21.75
N SER A 48 7.41 7.98 -20.69
CA SER A 48 6.58 6.77 -20.65
C SER A 48 5.46 6.96 -19.62
N ALA A 49 4.29 6.38 -19.86
CA ALA A 49 3.14 6.50 -18.96
C ALA A 49 3.28 5.54 -17.76
N LEU A 50 3.07 6.06 -16.55
CA LEU A 50 2.96 5.23 -15.35
C LEU A 50 1.55 4.67 -15.26
N LYS A 51 1.41 3.34 -15.29
CA LYS A 51 0.11 2.69 -15.02
C LYS A 51 -0.22 2.90 -13.54
N ARG A 52 -1.38 3.49 -13.22
CA ARG A 52 -1.81 3.67 -11.84
C ARG A 52 -2.32 2.34 -11.26
N PRO A 53 -2.24 2.11 -9.94
CA PRO A 53 -2.71 0.86 -9.33
C PRO A 53 -4.22 0.66 -9.47
N THR A 54 -4.99 1.72 -9.77
CA THR A 54 -6.41 1.65 -10.17
C THR A 54 -6.61 0.84 -11.45
N ASP A 55 -5.68 0.96 -12.42
CA ASP A 55 -5.71 0.23 -13.69
C ASP A 55 -5.11 -1.18 -13.56
N MET A 56 -4.68 -1.59 -12.36
CA MET A 56 -4.22 -2.95 -12.04
C MET A 56 -5.35 -3.83 -11.48
N ALA A 57 -6.61 -3.49 -11.75
CA ALA A 57 -7.80 -4.24 -11.30
C ALA A 57 -7.87 -5.71 -11.80
N HIS A 58 -7.00 -6.11 -12.72
CA HIS A 58 -6.85 -7.51 -13.17
C HIS A 58 -5.44 -8.08 -12.88
N VAL A 59 -4.96 -7.92 -11.65
CA VAL A 59 -3.83 -8.70 -11.11
C VAL A 59 -4.30 -9.56 -9.95
N VAL A 60 -4.62 -10.83 -10.29
CA VAL A 60 -4.77 -12.02 -9.45
C VAL A 60 -4.78 -11.81 -7.93
N LYS A 61 -5.93 -12.04 -7.28
CA LYS A 61 -6.01 -12.25 -5.82
C LYS A 61 -5.00 -13.32 -5.38
N PRO A 62 -4.10 -13.05 -4.42
CA PRO A 62 -3.36 -14.11 -3.75
C PRO A 62 -4.31 -14.91 -2.85
N SER A 63 -4.87 -16.01 -3.38
CA SER A 63 -5.86 -16.83 -2.67
C SER A 63 -5.18 -17.65 -1.57
N LEU A 64 -5.25 -17.17 -0.32
CA LEU A 64 -4.78 -17.88 0.87
C LEU A 64 -5.88 -18.80 1.42
N THR A 65 -6.10 -19.93 0.74
CA THR A 65 -7.06 -20.98 1.16
C THR A 65 -6.54 -22.37 0.85
N SER A 66 -6.52 -23.23 1.88
CA SER A 66 -6.30 -24.69 1.91
C SER A 66 -5.41 -25.36 0.86
N VAL A 67 -4.32 -25.96 1.35
CA VAL A 67 -3.88 -27.27 0.87
C VAL A 67 -4.61 -28.32 1.69
N GLU A 68 -5.48 -29.13 1.08
CA GLU A 68 -5.60 -30.56 1.40
C GLU A 68 -6.38 -31.34 0.33
N THR A 69 -6.27 -32.66 0.37
CA THR A 69 -6.47 -33.59 -0.74
C THR A 69 -7.92 -33.99 -1.01
N ALA A 70 -8.25 -34.04 -2.31
CA ALA A 70 -9.16 -34.96 -3.00
C ALA A 70 -10.28 -35.71 -2.22
N THR A 71 -11.50 -35.58 -2.73
CA THR A 71 -12.28 -36.77 -3.15
C THR A 71 -13.25 -36.43 -4.29
N VAL A 72 -13.73 -37.48 -4.94
CA VAL A 72 -14.47 -37.49 -6.21
C VAL A 72 -15.97 -37.17 -6.03
N SER A 73 -16.60 -36.72 -7.14
CA SER A 73 -18.03 -36.87 -7.51
C SER A 73 -19.06 -35.73 -7.29
N LYS A 74 -19.69 -35.38 -8.44
CA LYS A 74 -21.15 -35.17 -8.68
C LYS A 74 -21.79 -33.75 -8.56
N LEU A 75 -21.95 -33.13 -9.73
CA LEU A 75 -22.95 -32.12 -10.16
C LEU A 75 -24.38 -32.76 -10.13
N PRO A 76 -25.57 -32.07 -10.11
CA PRO A 76 -25.94 -30.66 -10.41
C PRO A 76 -26.76 -30.00 -9.25
N LYS A 77 -27.79 -29.10 -9.31
CA LYS A 77 -28.60 -28.48 -10.40
C LYS A 77 -29.38 -27.19 -9.97
N ALA A 78 -29.25 -26.11 -10.77
CA ALA A 78 -30.23 -25.03 -11.08
C ALA A 78 -30.85 -24.05 -10.03
N ALA A 79 -31.16 -22.85 -10.55
CA ALA A 79 -32.19 -21.87 -10.17
C ALA A 79 -32.05 -21.10 -8.81
N SER A 80 -32.59 -19.88 -8.63
CA SER A 80 -33.46 -19.04 -9.49
C SER A 80 -33.16 -17.52 -9.39
N LEU A 81 -33.73 -16.75 -10.33
CA LEU A 81 -33.92 -15.28 -10.32
C LEU A 81 -35.44 -14.98 -10.09
N PRO A 82 -35.95 -13.72 -10.07
CA PRO A 82 -35.42 -12.40 -9.65
C PRO A 82 -36.45 -11.61 -8.75
N ARG A 83 -36.26 -10.26 -8.68
CA ARG A 83 -37.23 -9.18 -8.36
C ARG A 83 -37.42 -8.79 -6.89
N GLY A 84 -37.65 -7.48 -6.70
CA GLY A 84 -37.81 -6.79 -5.41
C GLY A 84 -37.40 -5.31 -5.52
N ALA A 85 -38.10 -4.52 -6.34
CA ALA A 85 -37.77 -3.12 -6.58
C ALA A 85 -38.70 -2.18 -5.82
N VAL A 86 -38.14 -1.29 -5.00
CA VAL A 86 -38.74 0.00 -4.60
C VAL A 86 -37.63 1.04 -4.53
N GLN A 87 -37.92 2.27 -4.94
CA GLN A 87 -36.99 3.41 -4.86
C GLN A 87 -37.20 4.19 -3.56
N ALA A 88 -36.14 4.81 -3.04
CA ALA A 88 -36.25 5.90 -2.06
C ALA A 88 -35.16 6.94 -2.38
N ALA A 89 -35.57 8.19 -2.58
CA ALA A 89 -34.66 9.28 -2.91
C ALA A 89 -34.10 9.94 -1.65
N ALA A 90 -32.84 10.37 -1.71
CA ALA A 90 -32.26 11.33 -0.78
C ALA A 90 -31.41 12.32 -1.56
N LEU A 91 -31.74 13.61 -1.45
CA LEU A 91 -30.95 14.68 -2.07
C LEU A 91 -29.59 14.77 -1.37
N ALA A 92 -28.52 14.91 -2.15
CA ALA A 92 -27.22 15.36 -1.68
C ALA A 92 -26.86 16.64 -2.45
N THR A 93 -26.69 17.73 -1.72
CA THR A 93 -26.61 19.09 -2.29
C THR A 93 -25.28 19.32 -3.02
N GLU A 94 -25.35 20.04 -4.14
CA GLU A 94 -24.22 20.71 -4.78
C GLU A 94 -23.41 21.54 -3.78
N LEU A 95 -22.07 21.45 -3.83
CA LEU A 95 -21.18 22.50 -3.33
C LEU A 95 -19.76 22.33 -3.91
N ASP A 96 -19.55 22.89 -5.10
CA ASP A 96 -18.21 23.20 -5.60
C ASP A 96 -17.63 24.39 -4.82
N THR A 97 -16.36 24.32 -4.43
CA THR A 97 -15.50 25.51 -4.25
C THR A 97 -14.01 25.11 -4.14
N PRO A 98 -13.15 25.46 -5.12
CA PRO A 98 -11.72 25.19 -5.03
C PRO A 98 -10.95 26.31 -4.33
N ALA A 99 -10.32 26.02 -3.19
CA ALA A 99 -9.46 26.96 -2.47
C ALA A 99 -7.96 26.64 -2.67
N LEU A 100 -7.27 27.47 -3.45
CA LEU A 100 -5.80 27.49 -3.56
C LEU A 100 -5.19 28.33 -2.40
N VAL A 101 -3.85 28.32 -2.31
CA VAL A 101 -2.95 29.12 -1.43
C VAL A 101 -2.45 28.37 -0.19
N VAL A 102 -1.23 27.83 -0.31
CA VAL A 102 -0.42 27.38 0.81
C VAL A 102 0.54 28.51 1.21
N ALA A 103 0.09 29.39 2.10
CA ALA A 103 0.95 30.33 2.80
C ALA A 103 1.82 29.62 3.85
N ALA A 104 2.97 30.20 4.20
CA ALA A 104 3.94 29.57 5.09
C ALA A 104 3.51 29.63 6.57
N HIS A 105 2.92 28.55 7.09
CA HIS A 105 2.46 28.44 8.48
C HIS A 105 3.18 27.32 9.27
N PRO A 106 3.28 27.42 10.62
CA PRO A 106 4.08 26.51 11.46
C PRO A 106 3.64 25.03 11.48
N ALA A 107 2.48 24.68 10.90
CA ALA A 107 1.95 23.32 10.82
C ALA A 107 2.96 22.30 10.24
N VAL A 108 3.76 22.70 9.24
CA VAL A 108 4.76 21.82 8.60
C VAL A 108 5.87 21.40 9.58
N ALA A 109 6.20 22.25 10.56
CA ALA A 109 7.17 21.95 11.60
C ALA A 109 6.60 21.03 12.69
N ALA A 110 5.31 21.14 13.01
CA ALA A 110 4.61 20.21 13.93
C ALA A 110 4.59 18.79 13.35
N SER A 111 4.13 18.64 12.10
CA SER A 111 4.08 17.36 11.38
C SER A 111 5.44 16.64 11.34
N ARG A 112 6.54 17.37 11.12
CA ARG A 112 7.91 16.80 11.16
C ARG A 112 8.34 16.34 12.56
N LYS A 113 7.86 16.97 13.64
CA LYS A 113 8.10 16.50 15.03
C LYS A 113 7.29 15.24 15.33
N GLU A 114 6.05 15.16 14.86
CA GLU A 114 5.15 14.00 15.02
C GLU A 114 5.63 12.78 14.23
N ALA A 115 6.04 12.95 12.97
CA ALA A 115 6.65 11.88 12.19
C ALA A 115 7.87 11.26 12.91
N LYS A 116 8.71 12.08 13.56
CA LYS A 116 9.84 11.62 14.39
C LYS A 116 9.38 10.90 15.67
N LYS A 117 8.28 11.32 16.32
CA LYS A 117 7.66 10.59 17.45
C LYS A 117 7.13 9.22 16.99
N ASN A 118 6.36 9.18 15.90
CA ASN A 118 5.72 7.98 15.38
C ASN A 118 6.77 6.94 14.91
N ALA A 119 7.84 7.38 14.25
CA ALA A 119 8.97 6.52 13.90
C ALA A 119 9.69 5.91 15.13
N LYS A 120 9.77 6.65 16.26
CA LYS A 120 10.28 6.10 17.53
C LYS A 120 9.32 5.06 18.13
N GLN A 121 8.00 5.30 18.09
CA GLN A 121 7.01 4.33 18.59
C GLN A 121 7.00 3.05 17.75
N LEU A 122 7.00 3.13 16.41
CA LEU A 122 7.10 1.97 15.52
C LEU A 122 8.37 1.14 15.78
N LYS A 123 9.51 1.78 16.10
CA LYS A 123 10.74 1.07 16.51
C LYS A 123 10.60 0.37 17.88
N LYS A 124 9.83 0.92 18.84
CA LYS A 124 9.50 0.23 20.10
C LYS A 124 8.59 -0.98 19.87
N LEU A 125 7.49 -0.80 19.13
CA LEU A 125 6.52 -1.86 18.82
C LEU A 125 7.18 -3.05 18.08
N LYS A 126 8.02 -2.78 17.07
CA LYS A 126 8.78 -3.83 16.38
C LYS A 126 9.75 -4.59 17.31
N LYS A 127 10.33 -3.94 18.33
CA LYS A 127 11.13 -4.62 19.37
C LYS A 127 10.27 -5.49 20.29
N LEU A 128 9.08 -5.04 20.68
CA LEU A 128 8.14 -5.83 21.50
C LEU A 128 7.63 -7.06 20.76
N ALA A 129 7.19 -6.93 19.51
CA ALA A 129 6.77 -8.05 18.68
C ALA A 129 7.90 -9.10 18.49
N LYS A 130 9.16 -8.65 18.31
CA LYS A 130 10.33 -9.56 18.26
C LYS A 130 10.57 -10.28 19.60
N LYS A 131 10.33 -9.63 20.75
CA LYS A 131 10.35 -10.29 22.07
C LYS A 131 9.23 -11.34 22.20
N GLN A 132 7.98 -10.98 21.90
CA GLN A 132 6.84 -11.90 21.95
C GLN A 132 7.07 -13.13 21.05
N LYS A 133 7.48 -12.95 19.79
CA LYS A 133 7.80 -14.08 18.88
C LYS A 133 8.94 -14.97 19.40
N LYS A 134 9.91 -14.42 20.16
CA LYS A 134 10.96 -15.22 20.85
C LYS A 134 10.39 -16.04 22.01
N GLN A 135 9.47 -15.47 22.80
CA GLN A 135 8.81 -16.19 23.90
C GLN A 135 7.87 -17.29 23.37
N ILE A 136 7.05 -17.01 22.36
CA ILE A 136 6.18 -18.02 21.71
C ILE A 136 7.03 -19.18 21.14
N LYS A 137 8.16 -18.88 20.46
CA LYS A 137 9.08 -19.93 19.97
C LYS A 137 9.76 -20.74 21.09
N LYS A 138 9.88 -20.20 22.31
CA LYS A 138 10.27 -20.99 23.50
C LYS A 138 9.12 -21.86 23.99
N ALA A 139 7.93 -21.28 24.18
CA ALA A 139 6.74 -21.99 24.66
C ALA A 139 6.39 -23.19 23.78
N MET A 140 6.31 -23.04 22.46
CA MET A 140 6.05 -24.17 21.54
C MET A 140 7.13 -25.25 21.59
N LYS A 141 8.40 -24.89 21.88
CA LYS A 141 9.48 -25.88 22.09
C LYS A 141 9.34 -26.64 23.42
N ALA A 142 8.81 -26.00 24.46
CA ALA A 142 8.51 -26.66 25.73
C ALA A 142 7.28 -27.58 25.59
N ILE A 143 6.20 -27.08 24.98
CA ILE A 143 4.98 -27.85 24.70
C ILE A 143 5.31 -29.09 23.87
N ARG A 144 6.05 -28.97 22.76
CA ARG A 144 6.48 -30.12 21.94
C ARG A 144 7.32 -31.15 22.72
N ARG A 145 8.12 -30.71 23.70
CA ARG A 145 8.88 -31.64 24.57
C ARG A 145 7.95 -32.38 25.53
N TYR A 146 6.98 -31.68 26.11
CA TYR A 146 6.00 -32.25 27.03
C TYR A 146 5.07 -33.23 26.31
N GLN A 147 4.52 -32.86 25.15
CA GLN A 147 3.74 -33.75 24.28
C GLN A 147 4.50 -35.04 23.95
N LYS A 148 5.77 -34.94 23.52
CA LYS A 148 6.62 -36.11 23.25
C LYS A 148 6.94 -36.99 24.47
N VAL A 149 6.73 -36.50 25.69
CA VAL A 149 6.81 -37.31 26.92
C VAL A 149 5.46 -37.96 27.22
N LEU A 150 4.34 -37.26 27.05
CA LEU A 150 3.00 -37.84 27.18
C LEU A 150 2.75 -38.95 26.14
N GLU A 151 3.04 -38.70 24.87
CA GLU A 151 2.98 -39.67 23.76
C GLU A 151 3.77 -40.95 24.10
N LYS A 152 4.93 -40.80 24.73
CA LYS A 152 5.77 -41.93 25.16
C LYS A 152 5.18 -42.68 26.35
N ALA A 153 4.66 -41.97 27.35
CA ALA A 153 4.04 -42.57 28.52
C ALA A 153 2.81 -43.40 28.12
N GLN A 154 1.95 -42.83 27.25
CA GLN A 154 0.76 -43.47 26.67
C GLN A 154 1.08 -44.65 25.74
N ALA A 155 2.28 -44.71 25.17
CA ALA A 155 2.76 -45.84 24.37
C ALA A 155 3.55 -46.87 25.20
N SER A 156 3.62 -46.70 26.52
CA SER A 156 4.27 -47.61 27.48
C SER A 156 3.31 -48.14 28.56
N SER A 157 2.01 -47.92 28.36
CA SER A 157 0.89 -48.29 29.23
C SER A 157 -0.14 -49.07 28.44
#